data_AF-A0A966JZ67-F1
#
_entry.id   AF-A0A966JZ67-F1
#
_cell.length_a   1.000
_cell.length_b   1.000
_cell.length_c   1.000
_cell.angle_alpha   90.00
_cell.angle_beta   90.00
_cell.angle_gamma   90.00
#
_symmetry.space_group_name_H-M   'P 1'
#
loop_
_entity.id
_entity.type
_entity.pdbx_description
1 polymer ?
#
loop_
_entity_poly.entity_id
_entity_poly.type
_entity_poly.pdbx_seq_one_letter_code
_entity_poly.pdbx_strand_id
1 'polypeptide(L)'
;MRFFFFLPLIFALMACSQADYTTWNCVPENDSSKKVVMVLQQSTMKIGDRQLRFCGSLGLVSYFDENCKVGDVKASIAQLIQSESRLAIGSEQYRCEKL
;
A
#
# COMPACT_ATOMS: atom_id res chain seq x y z
N MET A 1 -46.69 17.81 -7.66
CA MET A 1 -45.52 18.52 -7.10
C MET A 1 -45.17 17.94 -5.74
N ARG A 2 -44.34 16.88 -5.66
CA ARG A 2 -43.94 16.29 -4.35
C ARG A 2 -42.72 15.35 -4.41
N PHE A 3 -41.87 15.46 -5.44
CA PHE A 3 -40.67 14.60 -5.60
C PHE A 3 -39.33 15.36 -5.48
N PHE A 4 -39.36 16.68 -5.31
CA PHE A 4 -38.14 17.52 -5.34
C PHE A 4 -37.38 17.63 -4.01
N PHE A 5 -37.81 16.93 -2.95
CA PHE A 5 -37.15 16.98 -1.63
C PHE A 5 -36.10 15.88 -1.39
N PHE A 6 -35.96 14.90 -2.30
CA PHE A 6 -35.00 13.80 -2.14
C PHE A 6 -33.61 14.05 -2.77
N LEU A 7 -33.49 15.09 -3.61
CA LEU A 7 -32.25 15.42 -4.31
C LEU A 7 -31.07 15.88 -3.39
N PRO A 8 -31.27 16.67 -2.32
CA PRO A 8 -30.15 17.14 -1.49
C PRO A 8 -29.56 16.03 -0.61
N LEU A 9 -30.32 14.95 -0.34
CA LEU A 9 -29.87 13.83 0.48
C LEU A 9 -28.81 12.97 -0.22
N ILE A 10 -28.90 12.85 -1.55
CA ILE A 10 -27.97 12.04 -2.35
C ILE A 10 -26.61 12.75 -2.48
N PHE A 11 -26.60 14.09 -2.56
CA PHE A 11 -25.37 14.88 -2.63
C PHE A 11 -24.59 14.86 -1.30
N ALA A 12 -25.27 14.75 -0.16
CA ALA A 12 -24.61 14.66 1.15
C ALA A 12 -23.83 13.34 1.34
N LEU A 13 -24.18 12.27 0.63
CA LEU A 13 -23.54 10.96 0.74
C LEU A 13 -22.26 10.81 -0.10
N MET A 14 -22.03 11.70 -1.08
CA MET A 14 -20.84 11.63 -1.96
C MET A 14 -19.62 12.37 -1.40
N ALA A 15 -19.75 13.12 -0.29
CA ALA A 15 -18.70 14.00 0.21
C ALA A 15 -17.62 13.31 1.08
N CYS A 16 -17.66 11.99 1.26
CA CYS A 16 -16.80 11.29 2.23
C CYS A 16 -15.95 10.15 1.63
N SER A 17 -15.49 10.26 0.38
CA SER A 17 -14.49 9.33 -0.16
C SER A 17 -13.07 9.85 0.10
N GLN A 18 -12.63 9.90 1.36
CA GLN A 18 -11.21 10.07 1.65
C GLN A 18 -10.52 8.75 1.31
N ALA A 19 -9.71 8.73 0.26
CA ALA A 19 -8.90 7.56 -0.04
C ALA A 19 -7.80 7.46 1.02
N ASP A 20 -7.89 6.46 1.90
CA ASP A 20 -6.83 6.18 2.86
C ASP A 20 -5.54 5.83 2.13
N TYR A 21 -4.54 6.67 2.30
CA TYR A 21 -3.16 6.39 1.89
C TYR A 21 -2.24 6.53 3.10
N THR A 22 -1.23 5.66 3.16
CA THR A 22 -0.17 5.75 4.15
C THR A 22 1.17 5.90 3.45
N THR A 23 1.89 6.95 3.80
CA THR A 23 3.23 7.24 3.30
C THR A 23 4.28 6.75 4.28
N TRP A 24 5.39 6.24 3.75
CA TRP A 24 6.52 5.73 4.50
C TRP A 24 7.81 6.24 3.86
N ASN A 25 8.80 6.53 4.70
CA ASN A 25 10.16 6.81 4.31
C ASN A 25 10.99 5.55 4.40
N CYS A 26 11.37 4.99 3.26
CA CYS A 26 12.16 3.77 3.18
C CYS A 26 13.63 4.10 2.86
N VAL A 27 14.53 3.53 3.64
CA VAL A 27 15.99 3.63 3.46
C VAL A 27 16.52 2.21 3.21
N PRO A 28 17.26 1.95 2.12
CA PRO A 28 17.89 0.65 1.87
C PRO A 28 18.89 0.34 2.98
N GLU A 29 18.89 -0.89 3.48
CA GLU A 29 19.85 -1.32 4.52
C GLU A 29 21.31 -1.30 4.00
N ASN A 30 21.50 -1.47 2.68
CA ASN A 30 22.83 -1.49 2.05
C ASN A 30 23.39 -0.10 1.69
N ASP A 31 22.55 0.92 1.60
CA ASP A 31 22.94 2.28 1.20
C ASP A 31 22.02 3.31 1.85
N SER A 32 22.44 3.79 3.01
CA SER A 32 21.68 4.75 3.83
C SER A 32 21.60 6.16 3.23
N SER A 33 22.36 6.45 2.17
CA SER A 33 22.31 7.74 1.48
C SER A 33 21.10 7.87 0.54
N LYS A 34 20.51 6.73 0.14
CA LYS A 34 19.33 6.69 -0.73
C LYS A 34 18.08 6.61 0.11
N LYS A 35 17.17 7.56 -0.07
CA LYS A 35 15.85 7.56 0.56
C LYS A 35 14.79 7.45 -0.52
N VAL A 36 13.84 6.55 -0.34
CA VAL A 36 12.73 6.34 -1.26
C VAL A 36 11.43 6.47 -0.49
N VAL A 37 10.47 7.20 -1.06
CA VAL A 37 9.13 7.29 -0.49
C VAL A 37 8.31 6.10 -0.97
N MET A 38 7.68 5.41 -0.03
CA MET A 38 6.74 4.34 -0.29
C MET A 38 5.34 4.82 0.06
N VAL A 39 4.38 4.57 -0.82
CA VAL A 39 2.98 4.94 -0.65
C VAL A 39 2.14 3.69 -0.72
N LEU A 40 1.47 3.36 0.37
CA LEU A 40 0.43 2.33 0.40
C LEU A 40 -0.92 3.02 0.22
N GLN A 41 -1.61 2.75 -0.88
CA GLN A 41 -2.93 3.29 -1.17
C GLN A 41 -3.86 2.13 -1.51
N GLN A 42 -4.85 1.90 -0.66
CA GLN A 42 -5.77 0.76 -0.79
C GLN A 42 -4.99 -0.58 -0.92
N SER A 43 -5.15 -1.30 -2.04
CA SER A 43 -4.47 -2.57 -2.34
C SER A 43 -3.21 -2.39 -3.20
N THR A 44 -2.67 -1.18 -3.30
CA THR A 44 -1.50 -0.87 -4.13
C THR A 44 -0.38 -0.28 -3.30
N MET A 45 0.84 -0.77 -3.53
CA MET A 45 2.09 -0.23 -3.00
C MET A 45 2.84 0.45 -4.15
N LYS A 46 3.26 1.70 -3.96
CA LYS A 46 4.15 2.42 -4.88
C LYS A 46 5.46 2.71 -4.16
N ILE A 47 6.59 2.44 -4.79
CA ILE A 47 7.92 2.73 -4.25
C ILE A 47 8.90 3.00 -5.40
N GLY A 48 9.47 4.20 -5.44
CA GLY A 48 10.20 4.67 -6.62
C GLY A 48 9.33 4.57 -7.88
N ASP A 49 9.85 3.89 -8.91
CA ASP A 49 9.13 3.65 -10.17
C ASP A 49 8.29 2.36 -10.17
N ARG A 50 8.33 1.57 -9.09
CA ARG A 50 7.61 0.29 -8.99
C ARG A 50 6.21 0.50 -8.42
N GLN A 51 5.23 -0.17 -9.02
CA GLN A 51 3.87 -0.27 -8.50
C GLN A 51 3.48 -1.74 -8.35
N LEU A 52 3.23 -2.16 -7.13
CA LEU A 52 2.90 -3.54 -6.75
C LEU A 52 1.47 -3.60 -6.19
N ARG A 53 0.82 -4.74 -6.35
CA ARG A 53 -0.53 -5.03 -5.87
C ARG A 53 -0.47 -5.96 -4.68
N PHE A 54 -1.37 -5.77 -3.72
CA PHE A 54 -1.51 -6.64 -2.57
C PHE A 54 -2.02 -8.02 -3.01
N CYS A 55 -1.26 -9.06 -2.69
CA CYS A 55 -1.58 -10.44 -3.07
C CYS A 55 -2.15 -11.26 -1.91
N GLY A 56 -1.90 -10.85 -0.67
CA GLY A 56 -2.39 -11.51 0.52
C GLY A 56 -1.51 -11.23 1.73
N SER A 57 -1.95 -11.72 2.89
CA SER A 57 -1.19 -11.64 4.14
C SER A 57 -1.09 -13.03 4.78
N LEU A 58 0.05 -13.28 5.42
CA LEU A 58 0.25 -14.45 6.28
C LEU A 58 0.73 -13.94 7.64
N GLY A 59 -0.18 -13.89 8.61
CA GLY A 59 0.09 -13.29 9.92
C GLY A 59 0.40 -11.80 9.80
N LEU A 60 1.58 -11.40 10.26
CA LEU A 60 2.05 -10.00 10.27
C LEU A 60 2.73 -9.57 8.95
N VAL A 61 2.91 -10.50 8.01
CA VAL A 61 3.57 -10.24 6.74
C VAL A 61 2.53 -10.00 5.65
N SER A 62 2.64 -8.87 4.97
CA SER A 62 1.83 -8.53 3.79
C SER A 62 2.66 -8.70 2.52
N TYR A 63 2.11 -9.39 1.52
CA TYR A 63 2.79 -9.74 0.28
C TYR A 63 2.28 -8.90 -0.89
N PHE A 64 3.21 -8.44 -1.74
CA PHE A 64 2.92 -7.58 -2.88
C PHE A 64 3.70 -8.03 -4.13
N ASP A 65 3.02 -7.99 -5.27
CA ASP A 65 3.62 -8.31 -6.58
C ASP A 65 2.94 -7.52 -7.70
N GLU A 66 3.59 -7.38 -8.85
CA GLU A 66 2.96 -6.81 -10.06
C GLU A 66 1.78 -7.69 -10.50
N ASN A 67 1.97 -9.01 -10.44
CA ASN A 67 0.97 -10.01 -10.78
C ASN A 67 0.88 -11.08 -9.68
N CYS A 68 -0.18 -11.05 -8.91
CA CYS A 68 -0.40 -11.99 -7.82
C CYS A 68 -0.61 -13.42 -8.34
N LYS A 69 0.26 -14.35 -7.91
CA LYS A 69 0.13 -15.77 -8.22
C LYS A 69 -0.94 -16.40 -7.33
N VAL A 70 -1.90 -17.08 -7.94
CA VAL A 70 -2.97 -17.79 -7.21
C VAL A 70 -2.36 -19.01 -6.51
N GLY A 71 -2.58 -19.12 -5.20
CA GLY A 71 -2.17 -20.29 -4.41
C GLY A 71 -0.75 -20.23 -3.82
N ASP A 72 0.09 -19.28 -4.23
CA ASP A 72 1.42 -19.07 -3.66
C ASP A 72 1.75 -17.59 -3.45
N VAL A 73 1.20 -17.02 -2.37
CA VAL A 73 1.46 -15.63 -1.97
C VAL A 73 2.90 -15.41 -1.49
N LYS A 74 3.59 -16.46 -1.02
CA LYS A 74 4.97 -16.37 -0.52
C LYS A 74 5.98 -16.13 -1.64
N ALA A 75 5.64 -16.53 -2.87
CA ALA A 75 6.43 -16.26 -4.06
C ALA A 75 6.35 -14.80 -4.55
N SER A 76 5.63 -13.92 -3.86
CA SER A 76 5.54 -12.50 -4.22
C SER A 76 6.88 -11.79 -4.07
N ILE A 77 7.21 -10.88 -4.98
CA ILE A 77 8.49 -10.16 -4.98
C ILE A 77 8.69 -9.27 -3.75
N ALA A 78 7.61 -8.72 -3.16
CA ALA A 78 7.71 -7.81 -2.04
C ALA A 78 6.98 -8.31 -0.79
N GLN A 79 7.59 -8.05 0.37
CA GLN A 79 7.10 -8.45 1.68
C GLN A 79 7.24 -7.26 2.63
N LEU A 80 6.12 -6.84 3.21
CA LEU A 80 6.06 -5.75 4.18
C LEU A 80 5.71 -6.30 5.56
N ILE A 81 6.57 -6.04 6.55
CA ILE A 81 6.33 -6.33 7.96
C ILE A 81 6.17 -4.97 8.67
N GLN A 82 4.92 -4.52 8.75
CA GLN A 82 4.61 -3.18 9.29
C GLN A 82 5.03 -3.02 10.75
N SER A 83 4.94 -4.09 11.55
CA SER A 83 5.33 -4.08 12.96
C SER A 83 6.84 -3.90 13.19
N GLU A 84 7.65 -4.27 12.20
CA GLU A 84 9.11 -4.19 12.29
C GLU A 84 9.68 -3.03 11.49
N SER A 85 8.83 -2.26 10.80
CA SER A 85 9.28 -1.20 9.88
C SER A 85 10.22 -1.75 8.80
N ARG A 86 9.96 -2.96 8.29
CA ARG A 86 10.79 -3.63 7.28
C ARG A 86 10.02 -3.92 6.00
N LEU A 87 10.65 -3.64 4.86
CA LEU A 87 10.16 -3.94 3.53
C LEU A 87 11.26 -4.64 2.76
N ALA A 88 10.98 -5.85 2.28
CA ALA A 88 11.84 -6.58 1.35
C ALA A 88 11.25 -6.50 -0.06
N ILE A 89 12.07 -6.23 -1.07
CA ILE A 89 11.68 -6.29 -2.48
C ILE A 89 12.77 -7.01 -3.26
N GLY A 90 12.50 -8.25 -3.68
CA GLY A 90 13.50 -9.12 -4.29
C GLY A 90 14.69 -9.33 -3.35
N SER A 91 15.87 -8.85 -3.75
CA SER A 91 17.09 -8.88 -2.95
C SER A 91 17.31 -7.62 -2.10
N GLU A 92 16.51 -6.57 -2.29
CA GLU A 92 16.66 -5.30 -1.59
C GLU A 92 15.90 -5.32 -0.26
N GLN A 93 16.56 -4.84 0.81
CA GLN A 93 15.96 -4.70 2.14
C GLN A 93 15.89 -3.22 2.48
N TYR A 94 14.75 -2.77 2.97
CA TYR A 94 14.50 -1.39 3.35
C TYR A 94 13.99 -1.32 4.80
N ARG A 95 14.46 -0.31 5.52
CA ARG A 95 13.87 0.14 6.77
C ARG A 95 12.93 1.30 6.47
N CYS A 96 11.65 1.12 6.76
CA CYS A 96 10.59 2.05 6.40
C CYS A 96 9.94 2.65 7.64
N GLU A 97 9.98 3.98 7.78
CA GLU A 97 9.34 4.71 8.87
C GLU A 97 8.10 5.43 8.36
N LYS A 98 6.96 5.24 9.05
CA LYS A 98 5.70 5.90 8.69
C LYS A 98 5.85 7.42 8.80
N LEU A 99 5.38 8.13 7.78
CA LEU A 99 5.31 9.61 7.72
C LEU A 99 4.04 10.15 8.38
#